data_AF-A0A0R3VYR4-F1
#
_entry.id   AF-A0A0R3VYR4-F1
#
_cell.length_a   1.000
_cell.length_b   1.000
_cell.length_c   1.000
_cell.angle_alpha   90.00
_cell.angle_beta   90.00
_cell.angle_gamma   90.00
#
_symmetry.space_group_name_H-M   'P 1'
#
loop_
_entity.id
_entity.type
_entity.pdbx_description
1 polymer ?
#
loop_
_entity_poly.entity_id
_entity_poly.type
_entity_poly.pdbx_seq_one_letter_code
_entity_poly.pdbx_strand_id
1 'polypeptide(L)'
;MSDEHFRWLVLEPLVRMELWMQVDLLLLEKKWLTRKPLPSLPIDRLILFLHSTKVPKNITRRFLQYMPDSESLIDLVVRLGLYDLGLEHFIHRRDVAGLRILLSRTPSSKEEFRIGQTYLSKPTNQWTEYMPQD
;
A
#
# COMPACT_ATOMS: atom_id res chain seq x y z
N MET A 1 28.70 0.25 9.30
CA MET A 1 27.26 0.52 9.16
C MET A 1 26.77 -0.29 7.97
N SER A 2 25.68 -1.06 8.08
CA SER A 2 25.13 -1.78 6.92
C SER A 2 24.40 -0.81 6.00
N ASP A 3 24.30 -1.19 4.73
CA ASP A 3 23.60 -0.42 3.70
C ASP A 3 22.12 -0.20 4.06
N GLU A 4 21.45 -1.19 4.67
CA GLU A 4 20.09 -1.05 5.22
C GLU A 4 20.04 -0.02 6.35
N HIS A 5 20.97 -0.06 7.30
CA HIS A 5 21.00 0.87 8.44
C HIS A 5 21.23 2.32 7.97
N PHE A 6 22.11 2.51 6.98
CA PHE A 6 22.32 3.80 6.35
C PHE A 6 21.03 4.34 5.71
N ARG A 7 20.31 3.51 4.94
CA ARG A 7 19.04 3.92 4.33
C ARG A 7 18.00 4.33 5.35
N TRP A 8 17.83 3.60 6.45
CA TRP A 8 16.92 4.01 7.52
C TRP A 8 17.29 5.37 8.14
N LEU A 9 18.58 5.60 8.38
CA LEU A 9 19.08 6.85 8.95
C LEU A 9 18.84 8.06 8.03
N VAL A 10 18.96 7.86 6.71
CA VAL A 10 18.73 8.92 5.71
C VAL A 10 17.24 9.09 5.40
N LEU A 11 16.43 8.05 5.51
CA LEU A 11 15.01 8.10 5.16
C LEU A 11 14.22 9.10 6.00
N GLU A 12 14.44 9.11 7.32
CA GLU A 12 13.69 9.98 8.23
C GLU A 12 13.79 11.47 7.91
N PRO A 13 14.99 12.08 7.75
CA PRO A 13 15.08 13.49 7.39
C PRO A 13 14.47 13.78 6.02
N LEU A 14 14.60 12.89 5.04
CA LEU A 14 13.98 13.08 3.72
C LEU A 14 12.45 13.09 3.80
N VAL A 15 11.86 12.20 4.60
CA VAL A 15 10.41 12.17 4.82
C VAL A 15 9.94 13.42 5.56
N ARG A 16 10.65 13.87 6.59
CA ARG A 16 10.33 15.11 7.33
C ARG A 16 10.42 16.37 6.47
N MET A 17 11.29 16.37 5.47
CA MET A 17 11.45 17.46 4.50
C MET A 17 10.57 17.30 3.26
N GLU A 18 9.72 16.26 3.21
CA GLU A 18 8.84 15.94 2.08
C GLU A 18 9.58 15.79 0.74
N LEU A 19 10.84 15.32 0.80
CA LEU A 19 11.72 15.13 -0.35
C LEU A 19 11.42 13.81 -1.07
N TRP A 20 10.19 13.66 -1.59
CA TRP A 20 9.66 12.39 -2.11
C TRP A 20 10.45 11.81 -3.28
N MET A 21 11.03 12.66 -4.13
CA MET A 21 11.89 12.20 -5.23
C MET A 21 13.18 11.56 -4.71
N GLN A 22 13.77 12.14 -3.66
CA GLN A 22 14.96 11.61 -3.01
C GLN A 22 14.63 10.33 -2.24
N VAL A 23 13.45 10.25 -1.61
CA VAL A 23 12.92 9.02 -1.03
C VAL A 23 12.81 7.92 -2.09
N ASP A 24 12.26 8.22 -3.27
CA ASP A 24 12.16 7.24 -4.36
C ASP A 24 13.55 6.77 -4.84
N LEU A 25 14.50 7.70 -5.01
CA LEU A 25 15.86 7.35 -5.42
C LEU A 25 16.59 6.49 -4.38
N LEU A 26 16.34 6.74 -3.08
CA LEU A 26 16.92 5.97 -1.98
C LEU A 26 16.31 4.56 -1.90
N LEU A 27 15.00 4.45 -2.13
CA LEU A 27 14.22 3.25 -1.83
C LEU A 27 13.97 2.35 -3.03
N LEU A 28 14.01 2.86 -4.25
CA LEU A 28 13.64 2.11 -5.45
C LEU A 28 14.87 1.85 -6.31
N GLU A 29 15.39 0.63 -6.22
CA GLU A 29 16.50 0.20 -7.07
C GLU A 29 15.99 -0.17 -8.46
N LYS A 30 16.47 0.57 -9.47
CA LYS A 30 16.28 0.20 -10.87
C LYS A 30 17.24 -0.93 -11.22
N LYS A 31 16.77 -2.18 -11.19
CA LYS A 31 17.50 -3.27 -11.84
C LYS A 31 17.23 -3.20 -13.33
N TRP A 32 18.29 -3.08 -14.11
CA TRP A 32 18.28 -2.99 -15.57
C TRP A 32 17.47 -4.09 -16.30
N LEU A 33 17.20 -5.22 -15.63
CA LEU A 33 16.45 -6.36 -16.17
C LEU A 33 15.00 -6.47 -15.65
N THR A 34 14.56 -5.69 -14.68
CA THR A 34 13.20 -5.77 -14.12
C THR A 34 12.37 -4.56 -14.51
N ARG A 35 11.17 -4.79 -15.07
CA ARG A 35 10.21 -3.72 -15.40
C ARG A 35 9.73 -2.93 -14.19
N LYS A 36 9.76 -3.53 -13.00
CA LYS A 36 9.32 -2.90 -11.75
C LYS A 36 10.53 -2.73 -10.82
N PRO A 37 10.77 -1.53 -10.26
CA PRO A 37 11.83 -1.35 -9.29
C PRO A 37 11.57 -2.18 -8.04
N LEU A 38 12.63 -2.60 -7.35
CA LEU A 38 12.51 -3.32 -6.08
C LEU A 38 12.74 -2.35 -4.92
N PRO A 39 11.95 -2.45 -3.84
CA PRO A 39 12.26 -1.78 -2.59
C PRO A 39 13.61 -2.24 -2.05
N SER A 40 14.46 -1.30 -1.66
CA SER A 40 15.76 -1.56 -1.03
C SER A 40 15.66 -1.81 0.48
N LEU A 41 14.47 -1.62 1.06
CA LEU A 41 14.11 -1.91 2.45
C LEU A 41 12.95 -2.91 2.51
N PRO A 42 12.80 -3.67 3.62
CA PRO A 42 11.61 -4.48 3.86
C PRO A 42 10.33 -3.63 3.77
N ILE A 43 9.46 -3.97 2.82
CA ILE A 43 8.34 -3.11 2.42
C ILE A 43 7.29 -2.94 3.52
N ASP A 44 7.07 -3.99 4.30
CA ASP A 44 6.20 -4.01 5.48
C ASP A 44 6.67 -3.00 6.53
N ARG A 45 7.97 -2.99 6.84
CA ARG A 45 8.59 -2.05 7.79
C ARG A 45 8.57 -0.63 7.26
N LEU A 46 8.82 -0.45 5.96
CA LEU A 46 8.73 0.85 5.31
C LEU A 46 7.34 1.45 5.43
N ILE A 47 6.29 0.68 5.14
CA ILE A 47 4.91 1.17 5.24
C ILE A 47 4.53 1.48 6.69
N LEU A 48 4.96 0.65 7.66
CA LEU A 48 4.79 0.96 9.08
C LEU A 48 5.41 2.31 9.45
N PHE A 49 6.62 2.58 8.97
CA PHE A 49 7.32 3.84 9.21
C PHE A 49 6.65 5.04 8.53
N LEU A 50 6.24 4.89 7.27
CA LEU A 50 5.53 5.95 6.54
C LEU A 50 4.19 6.27 7.22
N HIS A 51 3.47 5.25 7.68
CA HIS A 51 2.22 5.43 8.41
C HIS A 51 2.42 6.14 9.75
N SER A 52 3.45 5.78 10.53
CA SER A 52 3.73 6.40 11.83
C SER A 52 4.18 7.85 11.72
N THR A 53 4.79 8.22 10.59
CA THR A 53 5.23 9.59 10.28
C THR A 53 4.14 10.46 9.65
N LYS A 54 2.91 9.93 9.50
CA LYS A 54 1.75 10.64 8.94
C LYS A 54 2.01 11.24 7.56
N VAL A 55 2.79 10.54 6.73
CA VAL A 55 3.03 10.98 5.36
C VAL A 55 1.71 11.02 4.57
N PRO A 56 1.63 11.84 3.50
CA PRO A 56 0.49 11.83 2.61
C PRO A 56 0.13 10.43 2.11
N LYS A 57 -1.16 10.13 2.10
CA LYS A 57 -1.71 8.79 1.82
C LYS A 57 -1.32 8.25 0.45
N ASN A 58 -1.19 9.13 -0.55
CA ASN A 58 -0.72 8.80 -1.89
C ASN A 58 0.73 8.25 -1.89
N ILE A 59 1.58 8.66 -0.94
CA ILE A 59 2.94 8.11 -0.79
C ILE A 59 2.85 6.67 -0.28
N THR A 60 2.04 6.43 0.77
CA THR A 60 1.80 5.07 1.29
C THR A 60 1.19 4.15 0.23
N ARG A 61 0.19 4.64 -0.51
CA ARG A 61 -0.42 3.96 -1.68
C ARG A 61 0.64 3.51 -2.68
N ARG A 62 1.57 4.40 -3.03
CA ARG A 62 2.66 4.10 -3.97
C ARG A 62 3.56 2.97 -3.48
N PHE A 63 3.82 2.84 -2.18
CA PHE A 63 4.66 1.77 -1.65
C PHE A 63 3.90 0.44 -1.45
N LEU A 64 2.60 0.48 -1.15
CA LEU A 64 1.75 -0.72 -1.02
C LEU A 64 1.77 -1.61 -2.26
N GLN A 65 1.97 -1.05 -3.45
CA GLN A 65 2.04 -1.85 -4.68
C GLN A 65 3.22 -2.84 -4.71
N TYR A 66 4.24 -2.67 -3.85
CA TYR A 66 5.40 -3.54 -3.77
C TYR A 66 5.26 -4.65 -2.72
N MET A 67 4.10 -4.78 -2.07
CA MET A 67 3.83 -5.93 -1.22
C MET A 67 3.97 -7.24 -2.02
N PRO A 68 4.61 -8.27 -1.45
CA PRO A 68 4.94 -9.50 -2.16
C PRO A 68 3.70 -10.34 -2.51
N ASP A 69 2.72 -10.36 -1.62
CA ASP A 69 1.52 -11.20 -1.73
C ASP A 69 0.29 -10.51 -1.08
N SER A 70 -0.89 -11.04 -1.41
CA SER A 70 -2.17 -10.49 -0.94
C SER A 70 -2.40 -10.68 0.56
N GLU A 71 -1.90 -11.76 1.17
CA GLU A 71 -2.09 -12.06 2.60
C GLU A 71 -1.33 -11.03 3.45
N SER A 72 -0.05 -10.84 3.16
CA SER A 72 0.80 -9.82 3.78
C SER A 72 0.23 -8.42 3.63
N LEU A 73 -0.35 -8.10 2.45
CA LEU A 73 -1.01 -6.81 2.22
C LEU A 73 -2.25 -6.67 3.10
N ILE A 74 -3.13 -7.68 3.15
CA ILE A 74 -4.35 -7.64 3.94
C ILE A 74 -4.02 -7.47 5.43
N ASP A 75 -3.06 -8.24 5.94
CA ASP A 75 -2.59 -8.09 7.32
C ASP A 75 -2.15 -6.67 7.64
N LEU A 76 -1.37 -6.07 6.75
CA LEU A 76 -0.85 -4.72 6.93
C LEU A 76 -1.96 -3.66 6.89
N VAL A 77 -2.85 -3.70 5.88
CA VAL A 77 -3.91 -2.69 5.76
C VAL A 77 -4.95 -2.82 6.86
N VAL A 78 -5.28 -4.04 7.31
CA VAL A 78 -6.17 -4.27 8.45
C VAL A 78 -5.53 -3.73 9.73
N ARG A 79 -4.25 -4.05 9.97
CA ARG A 79 -3.51 -3.59 11.16
C ARG A 79 -3.42 -2.06 11.25
N LEU A 80 -3.24 -1.40 10.11
CA LEU A 80 -3.08 0.05 10.04
C LEU A 80 -4.39 0.82 9.79
N GLY A 81 -5.51 0.11 9.57
CA GLY A 81 -6.79 0.73 9.24
C GLY A 81 -6.83 1.37 7.84
N LEU A 82 -5.94 0.97 6.93
CA LEU A 82 -5.81 1.47 5.55
C LEU A 82 -6.74 0.72 4.58
N TYR A 83 -7.99 0.50 5.01
CA TYR A 83 -8.94 -0.38 4.29
C TYR A 83 -9.22 0.08 2.88
N ASP A 84 -9.29 1.39 2.65
CA ASP A 84 -9.57 1.99 1.37
C ASP A 84 -8.42 1.82 0.37
N LEU A 85 -7.17 1.89 0.81
CA LEU A 85 -6.01 1.52 -0.02
C LEU A 85 -6.03 0.03 -0.34
N GLY A 86 -6.50 -0.80 0.60
CA GLY A 86 -6.77 -2.22 0.35
C GLY A 86 -7.85 -2.43 -0.73
N LEU A 87 -8.97 -1.71 -0.64
CA LEU A 87 -10.03 -1.74 -1.65
C LEU A 87 -9.50 -1.35 -3.02
N GLU A 88 -8.82 -0.21 -3.11
CA GLU A 88 -8.20 0.28 -4.36
C GLU A 88 -7.31 -0.80 -4.98
N HIS A 89 -6.45 -1.42 -4.17
CA HIS A 89 -5.54 -2.46 -4.64
C HIS A 89 -6.28 -3.66 -5.27
N PHE A 90 -7.26 -4.24 -4.56
CA PHE A 90 -7.95 -5.44 -5.02
C PHE A 90 -8.95 -5.16 -6.14
N ILE A 91 -9.63 -4.01 -6.12
CA ILE A 91 -10.55 -3.59 -7.17
C ILE A 91 -9.79 -3.33 -8.48
N HIS A 92 -8.68 -2.59 -8.41
CA HIS A 92 -7.84 -2.32 -9.57
C HIS A 92 -7.33 -3.61 -10.22
N ARG A 93 -6.91 -4.58 -9.39
CA ARG A 93 -6.44 -5.90 -9.85
C ARG A 93 -7.55 -6.88 -10.24
N ARG A 94 -8.83 -6.50 -10.07
CA ARG A 94 -9.97 -7.40 -10.27
C ARG A 94 -9.89 -8.69 -9.43
N ASP A 95 -9.23 -8.60 -8.27
CA ASP A 95 -9.01 -9.73 -7.37
C ASP A 95 -10.18 -9.89 -6.41
N VAL A 96 -11.14 -10.71 -6.84
CA VAL A 96 -12.36 -11.02 -6.06
C VAL A 96 -12.03 -11.75 -4.76
N ALA A 97 -11.03 -12.63 -4.78
CA ALA A 97 -10.65 -13.42 -3.61
C ALA A 97 -10.02 -12.53 -2.54
N GLY A 98 -9.04 -11.72 -2.93
CA GLY A 98 -8.40 -10.74 -2.04
C GLY A 98 -9.41 -9.73 -1.48
N LEU A 99 -10.33 -9.23 -2.30
CA LEU A 99 -11.38 -8.32 -1.84
C LEU A 99 -12.31 -8.97 -0.80
N ARG A 100 -12.70 -10.24 -1.00
CA ARG A 100 -13.53 -10.98 -0.02
C ARG A 100 -12.82 -11.18 1.32
N ILE A 101 -11.53 -11.52 1.30
CA ILE A 101 -10.73 -11.73 2.50
C ILE A 101 -10.49 -10.40 3.23
N LEU A 102 -10.24 -9.32 2.49
CA LEU A 102 -10.16 -7.99 3.10
C LEU A 102 -11.49 -7.66 3.80
N LEU A 103 -12.61 -7.85 3.10
CA LEU A 103 -13.92 -7.47 3.60
C LEU A 103 -14.35 -8.26 4.85
N SER A 104 -14.00 -9.54 4.94
CA SER A 104 -14.28 -10.35 6.14
C SER A 104 -13.53 -9.87 7.38
N ARG A 105 -12.48 -9.07 7.20
CA ARG A 105 -11.64 -8.48 8.26
C ARG A 105 -11.87 -6.98 8.45
N THR A 106 -12.67 -6.36 7.58
CA THR A 106 -13.07 -4.95 7.71
C THR A 106 -14.29 -4.85 8.63
N PRO A 107 -14.26 -4.01 9.68
CA PRO A 107 -15.43 -3.79 10.54
C PRO A 107 -16.65 -3.31 9.73
N SER A 108 -17.83 -3.86 9.98
CA SER A 108 -19.06 -3.49 9.26
C SER A 108 -19.49 -2.03 9.45
N SER A 109 -18.97 -1.35 10.48
CA SER A 109 -19.18 0.07 10.73
C SER A 109 -18.37 0.99 9.82
N LYS A 110 -17.38 0.45 9.09
CA LYS A 110 -16.53 1.20 8.16
C LYS A 110 -17.23 1.37 6.83
N GLU A 111 -17.13 2.56 6.23
CA GLU A 111 -17.71 2.84 4.92
C GLU A 111 -17.10 1.95 3.82
N GLU A 112 -15.83 1.60 3.97
CA GLU A 112 -15.11 0.66 3.12
C GLU A 112 -15.76 -0.73 3.08
N PHE A 113 -16.42 -1.14 4.16
CA PHE A 113 -17.17 -2.39 4.17
C PHE A 113 -18.37 -2.33 3.19
N ARG A 114 -19.14 -1.24 3.25
CA ARG A 114 -20.29 -1.02 2.36
C ARG A 114 -19.86 -0.87 0.90
N ILE A 115 -18.75 -0.17 0.65
CA ILE A 115 -18.17 -0.02 -0.69
C ILE A 115 -17.74 -1.39 -1.22
N GLY A 116 -16.96 -2.15 -0.45
CA GLY A 116 -16.52 -3.49 -0.85
C GLY A 116 -17.68 -4.43 -1.18
N GLN A 117 -18.76 -4.41 -0.39
CA GLN A 117 -19.98 -5.17 -0.70
C GLN A 117 -20.62 -4.75 -2.03
N THR A 118 -20.63 -3.45 -2.34
CA THR A 118 -21.17 -2.91 -3.60
C THR A 118 -20.38 -3.38 -4.81
N TYR A 119 -19.06 -3.54 -4.68
CA TYR A 119 -18.23 -4.13 -5.74
C TYR A 119 -18.50 -5.64 -5.86
N LEU A 120 -18.53 -6.37 -4.75
CA LEU A 120 -18.74 -7.82 -4.76
C LEU A 120 -20.14 -8.25 -5.22
N SER A 121 -21.14 -7.36 -5.20
CA SER A 121 -22.49 -7.64 -5.72
C SER A 121 -22.57 -7.54 -7.25
N LYS A 122 -21.57 -6.96 -7.90
CA LYS A 122 -21.51 -6.79 -9.35
C LYS A 122 -20.53 -7.77 -9.98
N PRO A 123 -20.81 -8.26 -11.20
CA PRO A 123 -19.82 -8.97 -11.99
C PRO A 123 -18.52 -8.15 -12.15
N THR A 124 -17.38 -8.82 -12.12
CA THR A 124 -16.06 -8.18 -12.12
C THR A 124 -15.83 -7.27 -13.33
N ASN A 125 -16.46 -7.52 -14.49
CA ASN A 125 -16.37 -6.66 -15.67
C ASN A 125 -17.11 -5.32 -15.53
N GLN A 126 -18.00 -5.17 -14.54
CA GLN A 126 -18.73 -3.93 -14.26
C GLN A 126 -18.05 -3.07 -13.18
N TRP A 127 -16.93 -3.52 -12.60
CA TRP A 127 -16.23 -2.71 -11.61
C TRP A 127 -15.62 -1.48 -12.27
N THR A 128 -15.86 -0.32 -11.67
CA THR A 128 -15.20 0.94 -12.02
C THR A 128 -13.97 1.14 -11.15
N GLU A 129 -13.08 2.03 -11.56
CA GLU A 129 -11.94 2.40 -10.73
C GLU A 129 -12.42 2.96 -9.38
N TYR A 130 -11.81 2.51 -8.29
CA TYR A 130 -12.07 3.02 -6.94
C TYR A 130 -11.00 4.03 -6.58
N MET A 131 -11.42 5.23 -6.17
CA MET A 131 -10.53 6.31 -5.74
C MET A 131 -10.69 6.49 -4.23
N PRO A 132 -9.65 6.19 -3.41
CA PRO A 132 -9.71 6.43 -1.98
C PRO A 132 -9.90 7.92 -1.68
N GLN A 133 -10.66 8.23 -0.64
CA GLN A 133 -10.82 9.60 -0.14
C GLN A 133 -9.55 10.02 0.63
N ASP A 134 -9.18 11.29 0.52
CA ASP A 134 -8.02 11.87 1.21
C ASP A 134 -8.26 12.09 2.71
#